data_AF-A0AAP5LUG3-F1
#
_entry.id   AF-A0AAP5LUG3-F1
#
_cell.length_a   1.000
_cell.length_b   1.000
_cell.length_c   1.000
_cell.angle_alpha   90.00
_cell.angle_beta   90.00
_cell.angle_gamma   90.00
#
_symmetry.space_group_name_H-M   'P 1'
#
loop_
_entity.id
_entity.type
_entity.pdbx_description
1 polymer ?
#
loop_
_entity_poly.entity_id
_entity_poly.type
_entity_poly.pdbx_seq_one_letter_code
_entity_poly.pdbx_strand_id
1 'polypeptide(L)'
;MSGAQLLSGIERIERLHEEKRNIEGDIKDIYAELKGNGYDTKAIRELVKRRAKDPSERSEFEAIVDLYEQEIANASRAHARRANEAA
;
A
#
# COMPACT_ATOMS: atom_id res chain seq x y z
N MET A 1 -32.44 -12.73 -25.86
CA MET A 1 -31.92 -11.57 -25.10
C MET A 1 -32.55 -10.31 -25.68
N SER A 2 -33.13 -9.43 -24.86
CA SER A 2 -33.78 -8.19 -25.34
C SER A 2 -32.82 -7.00 -25.26
N GLY A 3 -32.90 -6.06 -26.21
CA GLY A 3 -32.09 -4.84 -26.18
C GLY A 3 -32.31 -3.97 -24.93
N ALA A 4 -33.50 -4.06 -24.32
CA ALA A 4 -33.81 -3.38 -23.06
C ALA A 4 -32.98 -3.92 -21.88
N GLN A 5 -32.76 -5.24 -21.81
CA GLN A 5 -31.90 -5.83 -20.77
C GLN A 5 -30.44 -5.40 -20.93
N LEU A 6 -29.97 -5.29 -22.17
CA LEU A 6 -28.62 -4.80 -22.47
C LEU A 6 -28.47 -3.32 -22.09
N LEU A 7 -29.40 -2.46 -22.49
CA LEU A 7 -29.39 -1.03 -22.17
C LEU A 7 -29.38 -0.80 -20.65
N SER A 8 -30.26 -1.49 -19.91
CA SER A 8 -30.29 -1.40 -18.44
C SER A 8 -28.96 -1.82 -17.80
N GLY A 9 -28.27 -2.82 -18.38
CA GLY A 9 -26.93 -3.23 -17.94
C GLY A 9 -25.89 -2.14 -18.15
N ILE A 10 -25.89 -1.49 -19.32
CA ILE A 10 -24.97 -0.40 -19.68
C ILE A 10 -25.17 0.81 -18.75
N GLU A 11 -26.41 1.28 -18.60
CA GLU A 11 -26.72 2.46 -17.77
C GLU A 11 -26.27 2.26 -16.31
N ARG A 12 -26.44 1.05 -15.77
CA ARG A 12 -25.96 0.71 -14.42
C ARG A 12 -24.44 0.76 -14.32
N ILE A 13 -23.71 0.30 -15.33
CA ILE A 13 -22.25 0.35 -15.39
C ILE A 13 -21.76 1.80 -15.49
N GLU A 14 -22.39 2.61 -16.34
CA GLU A 14 -22.03 4.02 -16.51
C GLU A 14 -22.19 4.81 -15.21
N ARG A 15 -23.29 4.59 -14.49
CA ARG A 15 -23.50 5.16 -13.16
C ARG A 15 -22.42 4.72 -12.17
N LEU A 16 -22.09 3.42 -12.12
CA LEU A 16 -21.01 2.92 -11.25
C LEU A 16 -19.64 3.50 -11.63
N HIS A 17 -19.38 3.75 -12.91
CA HIS A 17 -18.16 4.43 -13.36
C HIS A 17 -18.12 5.89 -12.91
N GLU A 18 -19.25 6.59 -12.92
CA GLU A 18 -19.36 7.95 -12.38
C GLU A 18 -19.13 7.97 -10.87
N GLU A 19 -19.80 7.10 -10.12
CA GLU A 19 -19.60 6.96 -8.67
C GLU A 19 -18.13 6.67 -8.33
N LYS A 20 -17.48 5.75 -9.07
CA LYS A 20 -16.06 5.45 -8.91
C LYS A 20 -15.18 6.67 -9.15
N ARG A 21 -15.45 7.46 -10.19
CA ARG A 21 -14.69 8.69 -10.49
C ARG A 21 -14.82 9.73 -9.37
N ASN A 22 -16.02 9.88 -8.82
CA ASN A 22 -16.27 10.81 -7.71
C ASN A 22 -15.49 10.37 -6.45
N ILE A 23 -15.54 9.08 -6.10
CA ILE A 23 -14.77 8.52 -4.98
C ILE A 23 -13.27 8.70 -5.19
N GLU A 24 -12.76 8.47 -6.40
CA GLU A 24 -11.35 8.72 -6.72
C GLU A 24 -10.97 10.19 -6.59
N GLY A 25 -11.91 11.11 -6.87
CA GLY A 25 -11.78 12.55 -6.61
C GLY A 25 -11.62 12.84 -5.12
N ASP A 26 -12.58 12.38 -4.31
CA ASP A 26 -12.57 12.57 -2.85
C ASP A 26 -11.29 12.04 -2.20
N ILE A 27 -10.81 10.87 -2.63
CA ILE A 27 -9.54 10.29 -2.17
C ILE A 27 -8.36 11.21 -2.51
N LYS A 28 -8.31 11.79 -3.71
CA LYS A 28 -7.24 12.71 -4.11
C LYS A 28 -7.26 13.97 -3.27
N ASP A 29 -8.43 14.51 -2.97
CA ASP A 29 -8.59 15.72 -2.16
C ASP A 29 -8.10 15.49 -0.72
N ILE A 30 -8.41 14.33 -0.14
CA ILE A 30 -7.87 13.93 1.18
C ILE A 30 -6.33 13.85 1.14
N TYR A 31 -5.74 13.23 0.11
CA TYR A 31 -4.28 13.20 -0.02
C TYR A 31 -3.68 14.60 -0.19
N ALA A 32 -4.36 15.50 -0.89
CA ALA A 32 -3.94 16.88 -1.06
C ALA A 32 -4.00 17.67 0.25
N GLU A 33 -5.08 17.50 1.03
CA GLU A 33 -5.22 18.07 2.37
C GLU A 33 -4.08 17.61 3.29
N LEU A 34 -3.82 16.30 3.35
CA LEU A 34 -2.72 15.74 4.15
C LEU A 34 -1.36 16.29 3.71
N LYS A 35 -1.16 16.48 2.41
CA LYS A 35 0.06 17.15 1.90
C LYS A 35 0.14 18.60 2.38
N GLY A 36 -0.95 19.34 2.33
CA GLY A 36 -1.05 20.73 2.81
C GLY A 36 -0.76 20.85 4.31
N ASN A 37 -1.14 19.84 5.08
CA ASN A 37 -0.85 19.71 6.51
C ASN A 37 0.57 19.22 6.82
N GLY A 38 1.42 19.02 5.80
CA GLY A 38 2.83 18.66 5.96
C GLY A 38 3.13 17.16 6.04
N TYR A 39 2.14 16.29 5.82
CA TYR A 39 2.38 14.85 5.81
C TYR A 39 3.01 14.36 4.50
N ASP A 40 3.87 13.33 4.58
CA ASP A 40 4.39 12.62 3.41
C ASP A 40 3.31 11.71 2.81
N THR A 41 2.73 12.14 1.69
CA THR A 41 1.68 11.37 1.00
C THR A 41 2.15 10.03 0.41
N LYS A 42 3.45 9.81 0.19
CA LYS A 42 3.99 8.52 -0.23
C LYS A 42 3.96 7.54 0.95
N ALA A 43 4.37 7.99 2.13
CA ALA A 43 4.28 7.20 3.36
C ALA A 43 2.81 6.85 3.70
N ILE A 44 1.89 7.81 3.57
CA ILE A 44 0.45 7.56 3.82
C ILE A 44 -0.11 6.53 2.84
N ARG A 45 0.21 6.62 1.53
CA ARG A 45 -0.23 5.62 0.55
C ARG A 45 0.24 4.21 0.91
N GLU A 46 1.49 4.10 1.37
CA GLU A 46 2.02 2.82 1.86
C GLU A 46 1.26 2.33 3.11
N LEU A 47 0.97 3.24 4.05
CA LEU A 47 0.18 2.90 5.24
C LEU A 47 -1.23 2.41 4.87
N VAL A 48 -1.93 3.07 3.94
CA VAL A 48 -3.25 2.64 3.47
C VAL A 48 -3.18 1.25 2.85
N LYS A 49 -2.19 0.97 2.00
CA LYS A 49 -1.97 -0.37 1.41
C LYS A 49 -1.70 -1.42 2.48
N ARG A 50 -0.86 -1.11 3.48
CA ARG A 50 -0.55 -2.01 4.59
C ARG A 50 -1.78 -2.30 5.44
N ARG A 51 -2.62 -1.30 5.69
CA ARG A 51 -3.86 -1.42 6.49
C ARG A 51 -4.99 -2.14 5.75
N ALA A 52 -4.93 -2.24 4.42
CA ALA A 52 -5.90 -2.97 3.62
C ALA A 52 -5.70 -4.49 3.66
N LYS A 53 -4.53 -4.97 4.14
CA LYS A 53 -4.25 -6.41 4.33
C LYS A 53 -4.88 -6.91 5.63
N ASP A 54 -5.10 -8.22 5.72
CA ASP A 54 -5.55 -8.85 6.96
C ASP A 54 -4.54 -8.60 8.10
N PRO A 55 -4.98 -8.21 9.31
CA PRO A 55 -4.09 -7.91 10.42
C PRO A 55 -3.17 -9.06 10.82
N SER A 56 -3.65 -10.31 10.71
CA SER A 56 -2.91 -11.51 11.09
C SER A 56 -1.84 -11.80 10.04
N GLU A 57 -2.23 -11.81 8.75
CA GLU A 57 -1.28 -11.97 7.64
C GLU A 57 -0.17 -10.90 7.67
N ARG A 58 -0.53 -9.66 8.00
CA ARG A 58 0.44 -8.57 8.15
C ARG A 58 1.40 -8.84 9.31
N SER A 59 0.90 -9.27 10.46
CA SER A 59 1.73 -9.54 11.64
C SER A 59 2.70 -10.69 11.41
N GLU A 60 2.25 -11.76 10.75
CA GLU A 60 3.11 -12.90 10.39
C GLU A 60 4.21 -12.46 9.42
N PHE A 61 3.86 -11.68 8.39
CA PHE A 61 4.83 -11.15 7.44
C PHE A 61 5.85 -10.21 8.11
N GLU A 62 5.40 -9.30 8.98
CA GLU A 62 6.28 -8.40 9.72
C GLU A 62 7.27 -9.17 10.61
N ALA A 63 6.84 -10.21 11.31
CA ALA A 63 7.73 -11.06 12.10
C ALA A 63 8.82 -11.76 11.23
N ILE A 64 8.47 -12.19 10.01
CA ILE A 64 9.43 -12.78 9.07
C ILE A 64 10.43 -11.73 8.57
N VAL A 65 9.96 -10.53 8.23
CA VAL A 65 10.82 -9.43 7.80
C VAL A 65 11.81 -9.07 8.91
N ASP A 66 11.33 -8.91 10.14
CA ASP A 66 12.17 -8.58 11.30
C ASP A 66 13.27 -9.64 11.52
N LEU A 67 12.94 -10.92 11.37
CA LEU A 67 13.93 -12.01 11.44
C LEU A 67 15.01 -11.86 10.37
N TYR A 68 14.62 -11.59 9.12
CA TYR A 68 15.57 -11.42 8.03
C TYR A 68 16.45 -10.17 8.19
N GLU A 69 15.89 -9.07 8.68
CA GLU A 69 16.67 -7.86 8.98
C GLU A 69 17.71 -8.12 10.09
N GLN A 70 17.33 -8.87 11.13
CA GLN A 70 18.26 -9.28 12.19
C GLN A 70 19.41 -10.13 11.64
N GLU A 71 19.09 -11.11 10.79
CA GLU A 71 20.11 -11.97 10.16
C GLU A 71 21.07 -11.18 9.26
N ILE A 72 20.54 -10.25 8.45
CA ILE A 72 21.36 -9.36 7.63
C ILE A 72 22.25 -8.47 8.51
N ALA A 73 21.73 -7.92 9.60
CA ALA A 73 22.51 -7.10 10.53
C ALA A 73 23.61 -7.92 11.24
N ASN A 74 23.34 -9.18 11.58
CA ASN A 74 24.33 -10.10 12.14
C ASN A 74 25.45 -10.39 11.15
N ALA A 75 25.10 -10.76 9.91
CA ALA A 75 26.05 -11.05 8.85
C ALA A 75 26.92 -9.82 8.52
N SER A 76 26.31 -8.63 8.43
CA SER A 76 27.03 -7.37 8.17
C SER A 76 28.05 -7.06 9.25
N ARG A 77 27.71 -7.28 10.53
CA ARG A 77 28.62 -7.12 11.67
C ARG A 77 29.76 -8.13 11.63
N ALA A 78 29.48 -9.38 11.31
CA ALA A 78 30.50 -10.42 11.16
C ALA A 78 31.48 -10.10 10.01
N HIS A 79 30.95 -9.60 8.89
CA HIS A 79 31.76 -9.17 7.74
C HIS A 79 32.67 -7.98 8.12
N ALA A 80 32.13 -6.96 8.77
CA ALA A 80 32.90 -5.78 9.20
C ALA A 80 34.04 -6.14 10.18
N ARG A 81 33.82 -7.09 11.11
CA ARG A 81 34.86 -7.57 12.03
C ARG A 81 36.01 -8.26 11.28
N ARG A 82 35.69 -9.16 10.36
CA ARG A 82 36.69 -9.86 9.54
C ARG A 82 37.53 -8.91 8.69
N ALA A 83 36.93 -7.85 8.16
CA ALA A 83 37.64 -6.84 7.37
C ALA A 83 38.65 -6.05 8.21
N ASN A 84 38.32 -5.73 9.46
CA ASN A 84 39.23 -5.02 10.38
C ASN A 84 40.37 -5.90 10.92
N GLU A 85 40.17 -7.22 11.02
CA GLU A 85 41.21 -8.16 11.47
C GLU A 85 42.25 -8.46 10.38
N ALA A 86 41.94 -8.18 9.11
CA ALA A 86 42.80 -8.42 7.95
C ALA A 86 43.60 -7.17 7.50
N ALA A 87 43.41 -6.03 8.17
CA ALA A 87 44.06 -4.75 7.90
C ALA A 87 45.10 -4.42 8.99
#